data_AF-A0A395IVE1-F1
#
_entry.id   AF-A0A395IVE1-F1
#
_cell.length_a   1.000
_cell.length_b   1.000
_cell.length_c   1.000
_cell.angle_alpha   90.00
_cell.angle_beta   90.00
_cell.angle_gamma   90.00
#
_symmetry.space_group_name_H-M   'P 1'
#
loop_
_entity.id
_entity.type
_entity.pdbx_description
1 polymer ?
#
loop_
_entity_poly.entity_id
_entity_poly.type
_entity_poly.pdbx_seq_one_letter_code
_entity_poly.pdbx_strand_id
1 'polypeptide(L)'
;MFTEATSPIDGVQMKAGFDVKVAPAEAATQGKTLADLAEKWDQGFTFAPIRESQVSRAMTRRYFNDLDSYAESDIVIVGAGSCGLSTAYMLGKARPDLKIAVIEASVSPGGGAWLGGQLFSAMVMRKPADAFLTDLGVPFEDEGDFVVVKHAALFTSTLLSKVLTFPNIKLFNATSVEDLITRQDDNGNIRIAGVVTNWTLVTMHHDDQSCMDPNTINAPIVISTTGHDGPFGAFCVKRLVSMNRIERLGGMRGLDMNVAEDAIVKRTREIVPGLIVGGMELSEVDGANRMGPTFGAMALSGVKAAEEALKIFDERKAQNAY
;
A
#
# COMPACT_ATOMS: atom_id res chain seq x y z
N MET A 1 -55.95 8.62 32.06
CA MET A 1 -55.99 7.20 31.62
C MET A 1 -55.15 7.13 30.36
N PHE A 2 -53.96 6.55 30.31
CA PHE A 2 -53.33 5.55 31.16
C PHE A 2 -51.84 5.87 31.35
N THR A 3 -51.40 5.72 32.59
CA THR A 3 -50.02 5.51 33.02
C THR A 3 -49.61 4.06 32.81
N GLU A 4 -48.31 3.83 32.69
CA GLU A 4 -47.49 2.64 33.06
C GLU A 4 -46.47 2.35 31.95
N ALA A 5 -45.26 1.84 32.22
CA ALA A 5 -44.44 1.74 33.43
C ALA A 5 -43.06 1.30 32.91
N THR A 6 -42.01 1.86 33.46
CA THR A 6 -40.65 1.35 33.30
C THR A 6 -40.48 0.07 34.11
N SER A 7 -39.84 -0.96 33.54
CA SER A 7 -39.13 -1.97 34.31
C SER A 7 -37.85 -2.42 33.57
N PRO A 8 -36.79 -2.78 34.31
CA PRO A 8 -35.42 -2.85 33.81
C PRO A 8 -35.05 -4.28 33.38
N ILE A 9 -34.11 -4.40 32.45
CA ILE A 9 -33.37 -5.64 32.24
C ILE A 9 -31.88 -5.30 32.34
N ASP A 10 -31.25 -5.87 33.37
CA ASP A 10 -29.83 -5.87 33.63
C ASP A 10 -29.04 -6.46 32.47
N GLY A 11 -27.97 -5.78 32.08
CA GLY A 11 -27.01 -6.23 31.07
C GLY A 11 -25.60 -5.75 31.40
N VAL A 12 -24.89 -6.57 32.20
CA VAL A 12 -23.43 -6.76 32.29
C VAL A 12 -22.52 -5.52 32.22
N GLN A 13 -21.88 -5.21 33.35
CA GLN A 13 -20.72 -4.32 33.42
C GLN A 13 -19.51 -4.92 32.65
N MET A 14 -19.25 -4.41 31.45
CA MET A 14 -17.95 -4.57 30.81
C MET A 14 -16.96 -3.60 31.46
N LYS A 15 -15.88 -4.14 32.03
CA LYS A 15 -14.76 -3.37 32.57
C LYS A 15 -14.17 -2.47 31.49
N ALA A 16 -14.12 -1.17 31.76
CA ALA A 16 -13.44 -0.18 30.93
C ALA A 16 -11.94 -0.51 30.82
N GLY A 17 -11.53 -0.98 29.66
CA GLY A 17 -10.14 -1.19 29.28
C GLY A 17 -9.94 -0.60 27.89
N PHE A 18 -9.29 0.56 27.84
CA PHE A 18 -8.78 1.26 26.65
C PHE A 18 -9.80 1.65 25.56
N ASP A 19 -10.62 2.66 25.89
CA ASP A 19 -11.24 3.54 24.89
C ASP A 19 -10.16 4.43 24.23
N VAL A 20 -9.61 4.00 23.10
CA VAL A 20 -8.94 4.93 22.19
C VAL A 20 -10.02 5.60 21.35
N LYS A 21 -10.55 6.72 21.85
CA LYS A 21 -11.32 7.65 21.02
C LYS A 21 -10.42 8.14 19.89
N VAL A 22 -10.57 7.56 18.70
CA VAL A 22 -10.11 8.19 17.46
C VAL A 22 -11.03 9.39 17.27
N ALA A 23 -10.53 10.59 17.60
CA ALA A 23 -11.25 11.81 17.34
C ALA A 23 -11.49 11.92 15.82
N PRO A 24 -12.72 12.22 15.37
CA PRO A 24 -12.95 12.64 13.99
C PRO A 24 -12.07 13.87 13.72
N ALA A 25 -11.48 13.95 12.54
CA ALA A 25 -10.73 15.10 12.08
C ALA A 25 -11.67 16.28 11.75
N GLU A 26 -12.43 16.74 12.75
CA GLU A 26 -13.11 18.03 12.76
C GLU A 26 -12.93 18.64 14.15
N ALA A 27 -11.69 19.01 14.47
CA ALA A 27 -11.46 19.97 15.53
C ALA A 27 -11.67 21.37 14.95
N ALA A 28 -12.88 21.92 15.12
CA ALA A 28 -13.09 23.35 15.04
C ALA A 28 -12.23 24.02 16.13
N THR A 29 -11.03 24.47 15.78
CA THR A 29 -10.21 25.31 16.65
C THR A 29 -10.24 26.74 16.13
N GLN A 30 -10.54 27.68 17.04
CA GLN A 30 -10.34 29.12 16.85
C GLN A 30 -8.82 29.42 16.76
N GLY A 31 -8.18 28.99 15.67
CA GLY A 31 -6.75 29.24 15.40
C GLY A 31 -6.55 30.54 14.61
N LYS A 32 -5.37 31.16 14.76
CA LYS A 32 -4.93 32.23 13.87
C LYS A 32 -4.85 31.68 12.43
N THR A 33 -5.41 32.40 11.47
CA THR A 33 -5.27 32.07 10.05
C THR A 33 -3.90 32.44 9.51
N LEU A 34 -3.52 31.93 8.33
CA LEU A 34 -2.29 32.38 7.65
C LEU A 34 -2.34 33.88 7.33
N ALA A 35 -3.53 34.42 7.04
CA ALA A 35 -3.71 35.86 6.83
C ALA A 35 -3.48 36.67 8.13
N ASP A 36 -3.84 36.12 9.29
CA ASP A 36 -3.60 36.77 10.58
C ASP A 36 -2.10 36.83 10.94
N LEU A 37 -1.32 35.85 10.47
CA LEU A 37 0.13 35.75 10.72
C LEU A 37 0.98 36.48 9.67
N ALA A 38 0.46 36.63 8.45
CA ALA A 38 1.18 37.24 7.34
C ALA A 38 1.75 38.62 7.72
N GLU A 39 3.04 38.82 7.42
CA GLU A 39 3.79 40.06 7.69
C GLU A 39 3.90 40.45 9.18
N LYS A 40 3.46 39.58 10.10
CA LYS A 40 3.43 39.81 11.55
C LYS A 40 4.27 38.80 12.33
N TRP A 41 5.26 38.19 11.69
CA TRP A 41 6.13 37.17 12.28
C TRP A 41 6.93 37.70 13.47
N ASP A 42 7.40 38.95 13.42
CA ASP A 42 8.09 39.57 14.57
C ASP A 42 7.13 40.18 15.60
N GLN A 43 5.82 40.16 15.33
CA GLN A 43 4.78 40.79 16.15
C GLN A 43 4.09 39.77 17.06
N GLY A 44 4.88 39.06 17.87
CA GLY A 44 4.37 38.11 18.86
C GLY A 44 3.94 36.76 18.27
N PHE A 45 4.51 36.36 17.13
CA PHE A 45 4.49 34.95 16.75
C PHE A 45 5.31 34.16 17.78
N THR A 46 4.70 33.13 18.32
CA THR A 46 5.39 32.13 19.12
C THR A 46 4.60 30.83 19.06
N PHE A 47 5.31 29.71 19.04
CA PHE A 47 4.66 28.41 19.17
C PHE A 47 4.17 28.21 20.60
N ALA A 48 3.13 27.37 20.76
CA ALA A 48 2.74 26.91 22.08
C ALA A 48 3.90 26.14 22.74
N PRO A 49 4.08 26.23 24.08
CA PRO A 49 5.10 25.47 24.78
C PRO A 49 4.95 23.96 24.57
N ILE A 50 6.07 23.26 24.42
CA ILE A 50 6.13 21.80 24.29
C ILE A 50 7.39 21.25 24.98
N ARG A 51 7.34 20.00 25.44
CA ARG A 51 8.47 19.23 25.95
C ARG A 51 8.77 18.07 25.01
N GLU A 52 10.04 17.75 24.80
CA GLU A 52 10.53 16.73 23.86
C GLU A 52 9.87 15.36 24.11
N SER A 53 9.72 14.99 25.39
CA SER A 53 9.05 13.73 25.78
C SER A 53 7.58 13.63 25.33
N GLN A 54 6.88 14.76 25.14
CA GLN A 54 5.52 14.76 24.60
C GLN A 54 5.52 14.34 23.13
N VAL A 55 6.51 14.80 22.35
CA VAL A 55 6.68 14.44 20.94
C VAL A 55 7.07 12.96 20.79
N SER A 56 8.07 12.50 21.56
CA SER A 56 8.47 11.09 21.58
C SER A 56 7.30 10.15 21.91
N ARG A 57 6.54 10.46 22.98
CA ARG A 57 5.35 9.69 23.37
C ARG A 57 4.23 9.77 22.34
N ALA A 58 4.05 10.92 21.70
CA ALA A 58 2.99 11.10 20.69
C ALA A 58 3.23 10.22 19.46
N MET A 59 4.47 10.12 18.99
CA MET A 59 4.83 9.29 17.84
C MET A 59 4.82 7.80 18.21
N THR A 60 5.53 7.42 19.27
CA THR A 60 5.66 6.01 19.69
C THR A 60 4.30 5.40 20.01
N ARG A 61 3.43 6.08 20.77
CA ARG A 61 2.08 5.58 21.06
C ARG A 61 1.29 5.26 19.79
N ARG A 62 1.37 6.11 18.77
CA ARG A 62 0.65 5.89 17.50
C ARG A 62 1.27 4.76 16.69
N TYR A 63 2.59 4.76 16.52
CA TYR A 63 3.27 3.74 15.73
C TYR A 63 3.12 2.35 16.34
N PHE A 64 3.17 2.22 17.67
CA PHE A 64 2.97 0.94 18.34
C PHE A 64 1.50 0.49 18.33
N ASN A 65 0.53 1.42 18.36
CA ASN A 65 -0.87 1.08 18.13
C ASN A 65 -1.09 0.57 16.69
N ASP A 66 -0.40 1.15 15.70
CA ASP A 66 -0.44 0.68 14.32
C ASP A 66 0.17 -0.72 14.21
N LEU A 67 1.34 -0.96 14.82
CA LEU A 67 1.98 -2.28 14.86
C LEU A 67 1.07 -3.34 15.48
N ASP A 68 0.42 -3.03 16.60
CA ASP A 68 -0.55 -3.93 17.25
C ASP A 68 -1.75 -4.22 16.34
N SER A 69 -2.35 -3.16 15.79
CA SER A 69 -3.57 -3.27 14.97
C SER A 69 -3.35 -4.03 13.65
N TYR A 70 -2.17 -3.86 13.03
CA TYR A 70 -1.84 -4.39 11.71
C TYR A 70 -0.96 -5.65 11.77
N ALA A 71 -0.55 -6.13 12.95
CA ALA A 71 0.08 -7.45 13.09
C ALA A 71 -0.80 -8.56 12.49
N GLU A 72 -2.12 -8.41 12.58
CA GLU A 72 -3.13 -9.17 11.84
C GLU A 72 -3.84 -8.23 10.86
N SER A 73 -3.48 -8.28 9.57
CA SER A 73 -4.07 -7.46 8.51
C SER A 73 -5.02 -8.27 7.64
N ASP A 74 -6.00 -7.62 7.00
CA ASP A 74 -6.85 -8.29 6.00
C ASP A 74 -6.12 -8.39 4.65
N ILE A 75 -5.39 -7.34 4.27
CA ILE A 75 -4.59 -7.31 3.04
C ILE A 75 -3.24 -6.65 3.32
N VAL A 76 -2.17 -7.24 2.82
CA VAL A 76 -0.84 -6.61 2.76
C VAL A 76 -0.49 -6.27 1.32
N ILE A 77 -0.06 -5.05 1.06
CA ILE A 77 0.48 -4.59 -0.23
C ILE A 77 1.98 -4.35 -0.07
N VAL A 78 2.80 -5.02 -0.89
CA VAL A 78 4.27 -4.89 -0.85
C VAL A 78 4.74 -4.01 -2.00
N GLY A 79 5.32 -2.86 -1.65
CA GLY A 79 5.77 -1.82 -2.57
C GLY A 79 4.69 -0.76 -2.83
N ALA A 80 4.95 0.48 -2.43
CA ALA A 80 4.10 1.65 -2.66
C ALA A 80 4.48 2.39 -3.95
N GLY A 81 4.76 1.65 -5.03
CA GLY A 81 4.90 2.21 -6.38
C GLY A 81 3.57 2.61 -7.00
N SER A 82 3.58 3.07 -8.26
CA SER A 82 2.34 3.44 -8.98
C SER A 82 1.29 2.33 -9.00
N CYS A 83 1.70 1.08 -9.22
CA CYS A 83 0.79 -0.08 -9.18
C CYS A 83 0.24 -0.32 -7.76
N GLY A 84 1.12 -0.46 -6.75
CA GLY A 84 0.70 -0.72 -5.37
C GLY A 84 -0.18 0.37 -4.77
N LEU A 85 0.13 1.65 -5.03
CA LEU A 85 -0.73 2.76 -4.62
C LEU A 85 -2.06 2.78 -5.36
N SER A 86 -2.10 2.38 -6.64
CA SER A 86 -3.36 2.27 -7.38
C SER A 86 -4.23 1.14 -6.82
N THR A 87 -3.62 0.00 -6.48
CA THR A 87 -4.28 -1.10 -5.76
C THR A 87 -4.85 -0.62 -4.42
N ALA A 88 -4.03 0.06 -3.62
CA ALA A 88 -4.42 0.56 -2.30
C ALA A 88 -5.59 1.54 -2.39
N TYR A 89 -5.55 2.46 -3.37
CA TYR A 89 -6.63 3.41 -3.62
C TYR A 89 -7.96 2.72 -3.94
N MET A 90 -7.93 1.73 -4.83
CA MET A 90 -9.13 0.99 -5.22
C MET A 90 -9.68 0.15 -4.06
N LEU A 91 -8.82 -0.54 -3.31
CA LEU A 91 -9.24 -1.36 -2.16
C LEU A 91 -9.76 -0.49 -1.00
N GLY A 92 -9.07 0.58 -0.65
CA GLY A 92 -9.49 1.51 0.42
C GLY A 92 -10.86 2.11 0.15
N LYS A 93 -11.15 2.47 -1.10
CA LYS A 93 -12.46 2.97 -1.54
C LYS A 93 -13.54 1.90 -1.52
N ALA A 94 -13.24 0.69 -2.00
CA ALA A 94 -14.24 -0.38 -2.18
C ALA A 94 -14.58 -1.12 -0.89
N ARG A 95 -13.62 -1.22 0.05
CA ARG A 95 -13.73 -2.02 1.28
C ARG A 95 -13.20 -1.24 2.49
N PRO A 96 -13.92 -0.19 2.92
CA PRO A 96 -13.53 0.59 4.10
C PRO A 96 -13.53 -0.23 5.40
N ASP A 97 -14.11 -1.43 5.39
CA ASP A 97 -14.12 -2.39 6.49
C ASP A 97 -12.82 -3.20 6.64
N LEU A 98 -11.97 -3.26 5.60
CA LEU A 98 -10.76 -4.10 5.59
C LEU A 98 -9.52 -3.34 6.03
N LYS A 99 -8.70 -3.95 6.90
CA LYS A 99 -7.38 -3.44 7.31
C LYS A 99 -6.33 -3.71 6.23
N ILE A 100 -5.83 -2.64 5.60
CA ILE A 100 -4.85 -2.72 4.51
C ILE A 100 -3.50 -2.16 4.98
N ALA A 101 -2.50 -3.02 5.13
CA ALA A 101 -1.12 -2.62 5.40
C ALA A 101 -0.34 -2.45 4.09
N VAL A 102 0.27 -1.29 3.87
CA VAL A 102 1.17 -1.03 2.74
C VAL A 102 2.59 -0.99 3.27
N ILE A 103 3.45 -1.91 2.80
CA ILE A 103 4.84 -2.04 3.22
C ILE A 103 5.73 -1.47 2.11
N GLU A 104 6.51 -0.44 2.43
CA GLU A 104 7.38 0.24 1.47
C GLU A 104 8.81 0.32 2.02
N ALA A 105 9.75 -0.24 1.25
CA ALA A 105 11.15 -0.29 1.66
C ALA A 105 11.78 1.11 1.73
N SER A 106 11.44 2.00 0.81
CA SER A 106 12.00 3.35 0.78
C SER A 106 11.41 4.22 1.89
N VAL A 107 12.17 5.22 2.35
CA VAL A 107 11.59 6.28 3.19
C VAL A 107 10.49 7.01 2.42
N SER A 108 10.71 7.31 1.14
CA SER A 108 9.75 7.96 0.26
C SER A 108 8.97 6.93 -0.57
N PRO A 109 7.64 6.81 -0.41
CA PRO A 109 6.82 6.00 -1.31
C PRO A 109 6.74 6.62 -2.71
N GLY A 110 6.08 5.93 -3.64
CA GLY A 110 5.89 6.34 -5.04
C GLY A 110 6.73 5.53 -6.04
N GLY A 111 7.76 4.82 -5.56
CA GLY A 111 8.65 4.02 -6.42
C GLY A 111 9.23 4.85 -7.57
N GLY A 112 9.20 4.29 -8.79
CA GLY A 112 9.68 4.97 -10.00
C GLY A 112 8.76 6.06 -10.56
N ALA A 113 7.59 6.32 -9.96
CA ALA A 113 6.58 7.23 -10.52
C ALA A 113 6.79 8.71 -10.17
N TRP A 114 8.00 9.09 -9.77
CA TRP A 114 8.37 10.49 -9.52
C TRP A 114 8.83 11.21 -10.78
N LEU A 115 9.22 10.46 -11.82
CA LEU A 115 9.75 10.96 -13.08
C LEU A 115 9.12 10.21 -14.26
N GLY A 116 9.25 10.77 -15.45
CA GLY A 116 9.10 10.07 -16.72
C GLY A 116 10.39 9.36 -17.12
N GLY A 117 10.65 9.26 -18.42
CA GLY A 117 11.90 8.68 -18.94
C GLY A 117 13.10 9.63 -18.78
N GLN A 118 14.29 9.07 -18.52
CA GLN A 118 15.55 9.81 -18.57
C GLN A 118 15.59 11.09 -17.72
N LEU A 119 14.99 11.05 -16.54
CA LEU A 119 14.86 12.19 -15.61
C LEU A 119 13.95 13.34 -16.10
N PHE A 120 13.22 13.17 -17.20
CA PHE A 120 12.18 14.11 -17.60
C PHE A 120 10.94 13.98 -16.70
N SER A 121 10.05 14.96 -16.78
CA SER A 121 8.93 15.10 -15.84
C SER A 121 7.61 14.45 -16.30
N ALA A 122 7.28 14.57 -17.59
CA ALA A 122 5.96 14.23 -18.11
C ALA A 122 5.65 12.73 -17.93
N MET A 123 4.42 12.44 -17.48
CA MET A 123 3.93 11.08 -17.32
C MET A 123 2.89 10.79 -18.39
N VAL A 124 3.25 9.89 -19.32
CA VAL A 124 2.36 9.44 -20.40
C VAL A 124 1.53 8.24 -19.92
N MET A 125 0.23 8.27 -20.21
CA MET A 125 -0.67 7.15 -20.00
C MET A 125 -1.52 6.92 -21.25
N ARG A 126 -1.41 5.73 -21.85
CA ARG A 126 -2.27 5.32 -22.97
C ARG A 126 -3.71 5.10 -22.50
N LYS A 127 -4.68 5.44 -23.36
CA LYS A 127 -6.10 5.19 -23.07
C LYS A 127 -6.36 3.67 -23.07
N PRO A 128 -7.26 3.16 -22.19
CA PRO A 128 -8.22 3.91 -21.36
C PRO A 128 -7.74 4.23 -19.92
N ALA A 129 -6.43 4.36 -19.66
CA ALA A 129 -5.93 4.65 -18.30
C ALA A 129 -6.27 6.07 -17.80
N ASP A 130 -6.68 6.96 -18.69
CA ASP A 130 -7.26 8.27 -18.39
C ASP A 130 -8.54 8.18 -17.55
N ALA A 131 -9.27 7.05 -17.61
CA ALA A 131 -10.39 6.78 -16.70
C ALA A 131 -9.94 6.78 -15.22
N PHE A 132 -8.76 6.23 -14.92
CA PHE A 132 -8.21 6.24 -13.56
C PHE A 132 -7.78 7.64 -13.14
N LEU A 133 -7.17 8.42 -14.05
CA LEU A 133 -6.81 9.82 -13.78
C LEU A 133 -8.05 10.67 -13.49
N THR A 134 -9.14 10.42 -14.22
CA THR A 134 -10.43 11.08 -14.03
C THR A 134 -11.04 10.74 -12.66
N ASP A 135 -11.08 9.46 -12.27
CA ASP A 135 -11.54 9.06 -10.92
C ASP A 135 -10.68 9.68 -9.82
N LEU A 136 -9.37 9.75 -10.05
CA LEU A 136 -8.43 10.32 -9.09
C LEU A 136 -8.51 11.86 -9.01
N GLY A 137 -8.95 12.53 -10.08
CA GLY A 137 -8.96 13.99 -10.20
C GLY A 137 -7.60 14.59 -10.55
N VAL A 138 -6.75 13.85 -11.27
CA VAL A 138 -5.47 14.35 -11.77
C VAL A 138 -5.66 14.94 -13.17
N PRO A 139 -5.33 16.23 -13.39
CA PRO A 139 -5.47 16.83 -14.71
C PRO A 139 -4.42 16.28 -15.68
N PHE A 140 -4.81 16.19 -16.95
CA PHE A 140 -3.97 15.74 -18.05
C PHE A 140 -4.31 16.49 -19.34
N GLU A 141 -3.36 16.48 -20.27
CA GLU A 141 -3.52 16.94 -21.64
C GLU A 141 -3.87 15.73 -22.52
N ASP A 142 -4.93 15.82 -23.33
CA ASP A 142 -5.38 14.74 -24.21
C ASP A 142 -4.72 14.84 -25.59
N GLU A 143 -4.00 13.78 -25.99
CA GLU A 143 -3.23 13.68 -27.22
C GLU A 143 -3.79 12.60 -28.17
N GLY A 144 -5.07 12.24 -28.02
CA GLY A 144 -5.73 11.21 -28.82
C GLY A 144 -5.70 9.85 -28.15
N ASP A 145 -4.80 8.95 -28.56
CA ASP A 145 -4.71 7.58 -28.03
C ASP A 145 -4.02 7.49 -26.65
N PHE A 146 -3.47 8.61 -26.17
CA PHE A 146 -2.83 8.74 -24.87
C PHE A 146 -3.09 10.12 -24.28
N VAL A 147 -2.79 10.24 -22.99
CA VAL A 147 -2.86 11.50 -22.24
C VAL A 147 -1.53 11.75 -21.52
N VAL A 148 -1.26 13.01 -21.21
CA VAL A 148 -0.02 13.44 -20.56
C VAL A 148 -0.34 14.19 -19.27
N VAL A 149 0.09 13.64 -18.14
CA VAL A 149 0.13 14.37 -16.87
C VAL A 149 1.39 15.22 -16.87
N LYS A 150 1.24 16.53 -16.62
CA LYS A 150 2.34 17.52 -16.70
C LYS A 150 3.60 17.11 -15.93
N HIS A 151 3.44 16.38 -14.83
CA HIS A 151 4.55 15.83 -14.05
C HIS A 151 4.12 14.53 -13.37
N ALA A 152 4.94 13.49 -13.47
CA ALA A 152 4.76 12.22 -12.77
C ALA A 152 4.49 12.39 -11.25
N ALA A 153 5.21 13.31 -10.60
CA ALA A 153 5.00 13.70 -9.22
C ALA A 153 3.57 14.19 -8.91
N LEU A 154 2.87 14.84 -9.86
CA LEU A 154 1.48 15.27 -9.65
C LEU A 154 0.54 14.08 -9.50
N PHE A 155 0.69 13.08 -10.38
CA PHE A 155 -0.06 11.82 -10.26
C PHE A 155 0.25 11.14 -8.93
N THR A 156 1.53 10.93 -8.64
CA THR A 156 1.97 10.14 -7.49
C THR A 156 1.61 10.80 -6.16
N SER A 157 1.82 12.11 -6.01
CA SER A 157 1.47 12.84 -4.79
C SER A 157 -0.05 12.92 -4.57
N THR A 158 -0.84 13.10 -5.64
CA THR A 158 -2.31 13.11 -5.53
C THR A 158 -2.85 11.74 -5.13
N LEU A 159 -2.34 10.67 -5.77
CA LEU A 159 -2.69 9.30 -5.43
C LEU A 159 -2.31 8.96 -3.99
N LEU A 160 -1.07 9.23 -3.60
CA LEU A 160 -0.58 9.00 -2.26
C LEU A 160 -1.41 9.77 -1.21
N SER A 161 -1.72 11.04 -1.46
CA SER A 161 -2.54 11.83 -0.56
C SER A 161 -3.90 11.21 -0.33
N LYS A 162 -4.61 10.81 -1.41
CA LYS A 162 -5.92 10.15 -1.30
C LYS A 162 -5.83 8.81 -0.58
N VAL A 163 -4.84 7.99 -0.91
CA VAL A 163 -4.60 6.70 -0.23
C VAL A 163 -4.41 6.90 1.28
N LEU A 164 -3.60 7.87 1.69
CA LEU A 164 -3.30 8.12 3.11
C LEU A 164 -4.46 8.78 3.87
N THR A 165 -5.51 9.24 3.20
CA THR A 165 -6.73 9.73 3.87
C THR A 165 -7.72 8.62 4.25
N PHE A 166 -7.56 7.41 3.70
CA PHE A 166 -8.43 6.30 4.05
C PHE A 166 -8.16 5.82 5.48
N PRO A 167 -9.18 5.72 6.35
CA PRO A 167 -8.97 5.35 7.76
C PRO A 167 -8.54 3.89 7.96
N ASN A 168 -8.69 3.05 6.92
CA ASN A 168 -8.40 1.63 6.96
C ASN A 168 -7.06 1.25 6.31
N ILE A 169 -6.30 2.24 5.83
CA ILE A 169 -4.97 2.04 5.22
C ILE A 169 -3.88 2.54 6.16
N LYS A 170 -2.84 1.72 6.35
CA LYS A 170 -1.61 2.13 7.02
C LYS A 170 -0.41 1.95 6.10
N LEU A 171 0.37 3.03 5.92
CA LEU A 171 1.67 2.98 5.28
C LEU A 171 2.77 2.75 6.32
N PHE A 172 3.50 1.66 6.17
CA PHE A 172 4.77 1.36 6.84
C PHE A 172 5.91 1.54 5.82
N ASN A 173 6.33 2.78 5.64
CA ASN A 173 7.52 3.12 4.87
C ASN A 173 8.81 2.87 5.67
N ALA A 174 9.96 2.88 5.01
CA ALA A 174 11.25 2.45 5.58
C ALA A 174 11.24 1.01 6.15
N THR A 175 10.32 0.18 5.68
CA THR A 175 10.10 -1.20 6.13
C THR A 175 10.17 -2.12 4.93
N SER A 176 11.09 -3.08 4.94
CA SER A 176 11.25 -4.07 3.88
C SER A 176 10.53 -5.36 4.22
N VAL A 177 9.99 -6.03 3.21
CA VAL A 177 9.63 -7.45 3.30
C VAL A 177 10.87 -8.26 2.94
N GLU A 178 11.28 -9.17 3.82
CA GLU A 178 12.47 -10.01 3.65
C GLU A 178 12.15 -11.51 3.54
N ASP A 179 10.91 -11.91 3.87
CA ASP A 179 10.38 -13.24 3.58
C ASP A 179 8.83 -13.24 3.53
N LEU A 180 8.24 -14.37 3.19
CA LEU A 180 6.80 -14.62 3.16
C LEU A 180 6.41 -15.61 4.26
N ILE A 181 5.31 -15.33 4.95
CA ILE A 181 4.71 -16.29 5.87
C ILE A 181 3.96 -17.33 5.04
N THR A 182 4.24 -18.62 5.27
CA THR A 182 3.62 -19.73 4.53
C THR A 182 2.77 -20.62 5.43
N ARG A 183 1.74 -21.24 4.87
CA ARG A 183 0.91 -22.27 5.51
C ARG A 183 0.78 -23.45 4.55
N GLN A 184 0.64 -24.65 5.10
CA GLN A 184 0.45 -25.86 4.32
C GLN A 184 -0.97 -26.38 4.54
N ASP A 185 -1.65 -26.79 3.47
CA ASP A 185 -2.92 -27.52 3.58
C ASP A 185 -2.69 -29.02 3.81
N ASP A 186 -3.75 -29.79 4.05
CA ASP A 186 -3.69 -31.24 4.29
C ASP A 186 -3.09 -32.04 3.11
N ASN A 187 -3.14 -31.47 1.90
CA ASN A 187 -2.57 -32.08 0.69
C ASN A 187 -1.11 -31.70 0.47
N GLY A 188 -0.54 -30.91 1.38
CA GLY A 188 0.83 -30.46 1.32
C GLY A 188 1.07 -29.21 0.47
N ASN A 189 0.02 -28.56 -0.05
CA ASN A 189 0.14 -27.35 -0.86
C ASN A 189 0.45 -26.15 0.01
N ILE A 190 1.32 -25.28 -0.48
CA ILE A 190 1.74 -24.07 0.24
C ILE A 190 0.87 -22.87 -0.19
N ARG A 191 0.39 -22.13 0.81
CA ARG A 191 -0.32 -20.85 0.69
C ARG A 191 0.50 -19.75 1.36
N ILE A 192 0.48 -18.55 0.79
CA ILE A 192 1.02 -17.34 1.43
C ILE A 192 -0.02 -16.78 2.41
N ALA A 193 0.44 -16.43 3.61
CA ALA A 193 -0.40 -16.08 4.76
C ALA A 193 0.11 -14.85 5.53
N GLY A 194 0.95 -14.03 4.88
CA GLY A 194 1.52 -12.83 5.45
C GLY A 194 2.95 -12.57 4.97
N VAL A 195 3.60 -11.60 5.61
CA VAL A 195 4.94 -11.13 5.28
C VAL A 195 5.84 -11.10 6.51
N VAL A 196 7.13 -11.32 6.27
CA VAL A 196 8.19 -11.16 7.25
C VAL A 196 8.88 -9.83 6.96
N THR A 197 8.92 -8.94 7.95
CA THR A 197 9.28 -7.54 7.79
C THR A 197 10.45 -7.14 8.66
N ASN A 198 11.23 -6.18 8.20
CA ASN A 198 12.22 -5.51 9.03
C ASN A 198 12.36 -4.04 8.63
N TRP A 199 13.09 -3.26 9.42
CA TRP A 199 13.55 -1.96 8.93
C TRP A 199 14.44 -2.16 7.72
N THR A 200 14.26 -1.36 6.67
CA THR A 200 15.01 -1.55 5.43
C THR A 200 16.51 -1.46 5.62
N LEU A 201 16.98 -0.60 6.53
CA LEU A 201 18.40 -0.52 6.88
C LEU A 201 18.89 -1.81 7.57
N VAL A 202 18.07 -2.46 8.39
CA VAL A 202 18.44 -3.76 8.97
C VAL A 202 18.57 -4.81 7.86
N THR A 203 17.60 -4.89 6.96
CA THR A 203 17.64 -5.83 5.81
C THR A 203 18.85 -5.62 4.90
N MET A 204 19.32 -4.38 4.72
CA MET A 204 20.51 -4.08 3.90
C MET A 204 21.85 -4.36 4.59
N HIS A 205 21.83 -4.60 5.91
CA HIS A 205 23.04 -4.65 6.76
C HIS A 205 23.08 -5.91 7.63
N HIS A 206 22.47 -7.02 7.16
CA HIS A 206 22.51 -8.32 7.85
C HIS A 206 23.93 -8.88 8.07
N ASP A 207 24.88 -8.52 7.20
CA ASP A 207 26.29 -8.95 7.30
C ASP A 207 27.16 -8.00 8.14
N ASP A 208 26.65 -6.81 8.49
CA ASP A 208 27.45 -5.75 9.11
C ASP A 208 27.32 -5.73 10.65
N GLN A 209 26.39 -6.51 11.21
CA GLN A 209 26.06 -6.55 12.63
C GLN A 209 25.82 -8.00 13.09
N SER A 210 25.57 -8.20 14.39
CA SER A 210 24.98 -9.47 14.86
C SER A 210 23.59 -9.66 14.25
N CYS A 211 23.11 -10.91 14.19
CA CYS A 211 21.78 -11.21 13.64
C CYS A 211 20.68 -10.35 14.29
N MET A 212 19.85 -9.74 13.46
CA MET A 212 18.72 -8.89 13.85
C MET A 212 17.44 -9.47 13.28
N ASP A 213 16.76 -10.28 14.09
CA ASP A 213 15.59 -11.02 13.64
C ASP A 213 14.47 -10.09 13.10
N PRO A 214 13.69 -10.57 12.11
CA PRO A 214 12.52 -9.87 11.61
C PRO A 214 11.36 -9.76 12.62
N ASN A 215 10.38 -8.95 12.23
CA ASN A 215 9.01 -8.99 12.73
C ASN A 215 8.05 -9.60 11.67
N THR A 216 6.78 -9.77 11.99
CA THR A 216 5.79 -10.45 11.13
C THR A 216 4.46 -9.73 11.05
N ILE A 217 3.82 -9.81 9.87
CA ILE A 217 2.44 -9.39 9.66
C ILE A 217 1.67 -10.54 8.99
N ASN A 218 0.66 -11.05 9.68
CA ASN A 218 -0.27 -12.04 9.14
C ASN A 218 -1.29 -11.38 8.21
N ALA A 219 -1.59 -12.02 7.08
CA ALA A 219 -2.66 -11.60 6.18
C ALA A 219 -3.14 -12.75 5.29
N PRO A 220 -4.47 -12.90 5.07
CA PRO A 220 -4.97 -13.90 4.14
C PRO A 220 -4.57 -13.61 2.68
N ILE A 221 -4.36 -12.33 2.33
CA ILE A 221 -3.91 -11.91 1.00
C ILE A 221 -2.69 -11.00 1.10
N VAL A 222 -1.67 -11.33 0.31
CA VAL A 222 -0.54 -10.46 -0.01
C VAL A 222 -0.62 -10.06 -1.48
N ILE A 223 -0.46 -8.78 -1.77
CA ILE A 223 -0.38 -8.22 -3.12
C ILE A 223 1.02 -7.65 -3.32
N SER A 224 1.80 -8.28 -4.19
CA SER A 224 3.18 -7.85 -4.47
C SER A 224 3.25 -6.98 -5.72
N THR A 225 3.78 -5.78 -5.54
CA THR A 225 3.96 -4.75 -6.56
C THR A 225 5.33 -4.09 -6.45
N THR A 226 6.37 -4.89 -6.19
CA THR A 226 7.74 -4.42 -5.88
C THR A 226 8.55 -3.95 -7.09
N GLY A 227 7.92 -3.91 -8.27
CA GLY A 227 8.59 -3.52 -9.51
C GLY A 227 9.60 -4.58 -9.98
N HIS A 228 10.55 -4.16 -10.81
CA HIS A 228 11.56 -5.05 -11.40
C HIS A 228 13.00 -4.58 -11.15
N ASP A 229 13.19 -3.32 -10.74
CA ASP A 229 14.50 -2.68 -10.60
C ASP A 229 15.01 -2.70 -9.16
N GLY A 230 16.31 -2.50 -9.00
CA GLY A 230 16.96 -2.28 -7.72
C GLY A 230 17.09 -3.54 -6.84
N PRO A 231 17.68 -3.39 -5.64
CA PRO A 231 17.98 -4.51 -4.75
C PRO A 231 16.71 -5.23 -4.23
N PHE A 232 15.58 -4.53 -4.15
CA PHE A 232 14.29 -5.06 -3.68
C PHE A 232 13.30 -5.40 -4.80
N GLY A 233 13.70 -5.20 -6.06
CA GLY A 233 12.82 -5.44 -7.21
C GLY A 233 12.45 -6.90 -7.37
N ALA A 234 11.19 -7.16 -7.67
CA ALA A 234 10.61 -8.48 -7.91
C ALA A 234 10.82 -9.46 -6.74
N PHE A 235 10.74 -8.95 -5.50
CA PHE A 235 11.09 -9.70 -4.30
C PHE A 235 10.25 -10.98 -4.15
N CYS A 236 8.91 -10.86 -4.12
CA CYS A 236 8.06 -11.99 -3.79
C CYS A 236 8.19 -13.11 -4.83
N VAL A 237 8.32 -12.74 -6.10
CA VAL A 237 8.42 -13.72 -7.19
C VAL A 237 9.77 -14.41 -7.23
N LYS A 238 10.86 -13.70 -6.93
CA LYS A 238 12.18 -14.31 -6.68
C LYS A 238 12.12 -15.24 -5.47
N ARG A 239 11.40 -14.85 -4.42
CA ARG A 239 11.22 -15.68 -3.23
C ARG A 239 10.47 -16.96 -3.54
N LEU A 240 9.41 -16.92 -4.36
CA LEU A 240 8.71 -18.12 -4.82
C LEU A 240 9.63 -19.13 -5.53
N VAL A 241 10.59 -18.66 -6.34
CA VAL A 241 11.60 -19.55 -6.96
C VAL A 241 12.47 -20.20 -5.88
N SER A 242 13.01 -19.40 -4.95
CA SER A 242 13.89 -19.94 -3.89
C SER A 242 13.18 -20.92 -2.93
N MET A 243 11.85 -20.82 -2.82
CA MET A 243 11.01 -21.75 -2.05
C MET A 243 10.50 -22.94 -2.89
N ASN A 244 10.98 -23.09 -4.12
CA ASN A 244 10.56 -24.12 -5.07
C ASN A 244 9.03 -24.14 -5.29
N ARG A 245 8.40 -22.96 -5.31
CA ARG A 245 6.95 -22.82 -5.58
C ARG A 245 6.66 -22.57 -7.06
N ILE A 246 7.61 -21.96 -7.75
CA ILE A 246 7.67 -21.89 -9.21
C ILE A 246 9.06 -22.34 -9.65
N GLU A 247 9.16 -22.99 -10.82
CA GLU A 247 10.41 -23.59 -11.29
C GLU A 247 11.51 -22.53 -11.51
N ARG A 248 11.13 -21.41 -12.14
CA ARG A 248 12.03 -20.31 -12.48
C ARG A 248 11.22 -19.06 -12.81
N LEU A 249 11.90 -17.92 -12.84
CA LEU A 249 11.35 -16.70 -13.43
C LEU A 249 11.28 -16.82 -14.95
N GLY A 250 10.24 -16.22 -15.55
CA GLY A 250 10.21 -15.99 -16.99
C GLY A 250 11.29 -15.01 -17.43
N GLY A 251 11.55 -13.98 -16.62
CA GLY A 251 12.53 -12.93 -16.86
C GLY A 251 12.01 -11.84 -17.79
N MET A 252 11.98 -10.59 -17.33
CA MET A 252 11.53 -9.45 -18.12
C MET A 252 12.24 -9.38 -19.49
N ARG A 253 11.47 -9.15 -20.57
CA ARG A 253 11.95 -9.11 -21.96
C ARG A 253 12.28 -7.69 -22.41
N GLY A 254 12.71 -7.58 -23.67
CA GLY A 254 12.95 -6.30 -24.34
C GLY A 254 11.74 -5.37 -24.33
N LEU A 255 11.96 -4.09 -24.65
CA LEU A 255 10.91 -3.08 -24.63
C LEU A 255 9.99 -3.21 -25.84
N ASP A 256 8.70 -3.37 -25.59
CA ASP A 256 7.61 -3.29 -26.59
C ASP A 256 6.36 -2.79 -25.87
N MET A 257 6.04 -1.49 -25.98
CA MET A 257 4.94 -0.86 -25.26
C MET A 257 3.56 -1.44 -25.61
N ASN A 258 3.35 -1.82 -26.88
CA ASN A 258 2.06 -2.30 -27.36
C ASN A 258 1.74 -3.66 -26.74
N VAL A 259 2.72 -4.56 -26.72
CA VAL A 259 2.55 -5.90 -26.14
C VAL A 259 2.63 -5.86 -24.61
N ALA A 260 3.57 -5.08 -24.05
CA ALA A 260 3.83 -5.05 -22.62
C ALA A 260 2.62 -4.61 -21.79
N GLU A 261 2.03 -3.46 -22.12
CA GLU A 261 0.98 -2.87 -21.26
C GLU A 261 -0.25 -3.77 -21.17
N ASP A 262 -0.71 -4.29 -22.32
CA ASP A 262 -1.78 -5.27 -22.40
C ASP A 262 -1.48 -6.53 -21.59
N ALA A 263 -0.27 -7.09 -21.76
CA ALA A 263 0.13 -8.33 -21.11
C ALA A 263 0.22 -8.19 -19.59
N ILE A 264 0.64 -7.04 -19.07
CA ILE A 264 0.71 -6.80 -17.62
C ILE A 264 -0.68 -6.65 -17.03
N VAL A 265 -1.55 -5.83 -17.63
CA VAL A 265 -2.91 -5.62 -17.12
C VAL A 265 -3.70 -6.93 -17.16
N LYS A 266 -3.76 -7.59 -18.32
CA LYS A 266 -4.58 -8.80 -18.53
C LYS A 266 -4.15 -9.99 -17.68
N ARG A 267 -2.88 -10.07 -17.30
CA ARG A 267 -2.32 -11.20 -16.54
C ARG A 267 -2.13 -10.94 -15.06
N THR A 268 -2.45 -9.74 -14.55
CA THR A 268 -2.42 -9.47 -13.10
C THR A 268 -3.41 -10.39 -12.39
N ARG A 269 -2.93 -11.19 -11.44
CA ARG A 269 -3.65 -12.34 -10.86
C ARG A 269 -3.00 -12.86 -9.59
N GLU A 270 -3.70 -13.77 -8.92
CA GLU A 270 -3.14 -14.67 -7.91
C GLU A 270 -2.17 -15.67 -8.57
N ILE A 271 -0.89 -15.62 -8.21
CA ILE A 271 0.17 -16.50 -8.76
C ILE A 271 0.23 -17.83 -8.02
N VAL A 272 0.14 -17.77 -6.70
CA VAL A 272 -0.04 -18.92 -5.80
C VAL A 272 -1.08 -18.54 -4.76
N PRO A 273 -1.76 -19.50 -4.12
CA PRO A 273 -2.76 -19.19 -3.10
C PRO A 273 -2.26 -18.16 -2.08
N GLY A 274 -3.00 -17.07 -1.91
CA GLY A 274 -2.71 -15.95 -1.01
C GLY A 274 -1.74 -14.89 -1.55
N LEU A 275 -1.17 -15.04 -2.75
CA LEU A 275 -0.24 -14.06 -3.33
C LEU A 275 -0.66 -13.60 -4.73
N ILE A 276 -1.11 -12.35 -4.80
CA ILE A 276 -1.40 -11.64 -6.05
C ILE A 276 -0.16 -10.88 -6.48
N VAL A 277 0.15 -10.89 -7.78
CA VAL A 277 1.26 -10.12 -8.34
C VAL A 277 0.74 -9.21 -9.45
N GLY A 278 1.14 -7.95 -9.40
CA GLY A 278 0.82 -6.94 -10.40
C GLY A 278 1.99 -6.01 -10.69
N GLY A 279 1.75 -5.05 -11.58
CA GLY A 279 2.74 -4.10 -12.05
C GLY A 279 3.91 -4.81 -12.75
N MET A 280 5.07 -4.17 -12.73
CA MET A 280 6.23 -4.72 -13.42
C MET A 280 6.85 -5.95 -12.76
N GLU A 281 6.55 -6.25 -11.49
CA GLU A 281 7.00 -7.51 -10.88
C GLU A 281 6.43 -8.72 -11.63
N LEU A 282 5.21 -8.60 -12.15
CA LEU A 282 4.56 -9.63 -12.96
C LEU A 282 5.35 -9.95 -14.24
N SER A 283 6.07 -8.97 -14.80
CA SER A 283 6.88 -9.16 -16.00
C SER A 283 7.99 -10.18 -15.78
N GLU A 284 8.52 -10.29 -14.57
CA GLU A 284 9.57 -11.23 -14.20
C GLU A 284 9.05 -12.65 -14.06
N VAL A 285 7.81 -12.81 -13.56
CA VAL A 285 7.16 -14.13 -13.49
C VAL A 285 6.83 -14.62 -14.90
N ASP A 286 6.16 -13.78 -15.67
CA ASP A 286 5.53 -14.20 -16.94
C ASP A 286 6.46 -14.09 -18.15
N GLY A 287 7.63 -13.47 -17.98
CA GLY A 287 8.53 -13.13 -19.08
C GLY A 287 7.88 -12.17 -20.08
N ALA A 288 7.24 -11.10 -19.57
CA ALA A 288 6.61 -10.07 -20.38
C ALA A 288 7.63 -9.06 -20.92
N ASN A 289 7.30 -8.39 -22.03
CA ASN A 289 8.00 -7.17 -22.43
C ASN A 289 7.84 -6.07 -21.38
N ARG A 290 8.81 -5.14 -21.35
CA ARG A 290 8.71 -3.89 -20.58
C ARG A 290 8.13 -2.77 -21.43
N MET A 291 7.46 -1.80 -20.80
CA MET A 291 6.91 -0.63 -21.50
C MET A 291 7.79 0.62 -21.40
N GLY A 292 8.76 0.68 -20.48
CA GLY A 292 9.58 1.88 -20.31
C GLY A 292 8.75 3.07 -19.78
N PRO A 293 8.89 4.29 -20.31
CA PRO A 293 8.34 5.50 -19.71
C PRO A 293 6.86 5.78 -20.03
N THR A 294 5.99 4.77 -19.93
CA THR A 294 4.52 4.89 -19.97
C THR A 294 3.91 4.15 -18.78
N PHE A 295 2.84 4.72 -18.19
CA PHE A 295 2.38 4.36 -16.85
C PHE A 295 0.94 3.81 -16.83
N GLY A 296 0.27 3.73 -17.98
CA GLY A 296 -1.12 3.28 -18.07
C GLY A 296 -1.32 1.87 -17.51
N ALA A 297 -0.42 0.95 -17.89
CA ALA A 297 -0.44 -0.41 -17.36
C ALA A 297 -0.25 -0.51 -15.85
N MET A 298 0.53 0.40 -15.23
CA MET A 298 0.73 0.34 -13.78
C MET A 298 -0.54 0.72 -13.03
N ALA A 299 -1.24 1.78 -13.48
CA ALA A 299 -2.51 2.17 -12.90
C ALA A 299 -3.56 1.06 -13.04
N LEU A 300 -3.76 0.56 -14.27
CA LEU A 300 -4.80 -0.44 -14.55
C LEU A 300 -4.45 -1.84 -14.03
N SER A 301 -3.17 -2.19 -13.93
CA SER A 301 -2.76 -3.41 -13.22
C SER A 301 -3.06 -3.30 -11.73
N GLY A 302 -2.89 -2.13 -11.11
CA GLY A 302 -3.29 -1.94 -9.71
C GLY A 302 -4.81 -2.07 -9.50
N VAL A 303 -5.61 -1.50 -10.42
CA VAL A 303 -7.07 -1.72 -10.45
C VAL A 303 -7.39 -3.21 -10.54
N LYS A 304 -6.72 -3.92 -11.46
CA LYS A 304 -6.92 -5.36 -11.64
C LYS A 304 -6.52 -6.17 -10.40
N ALA A 305 -5.40 -5.84 -9.76
CA ALA A 305 -4.96 -6.50 -8.53
C ALA A 305 -5.98 -6.34 -7.40
N ALA A 306 -6.59 -5.15 -7.28
CA ALA A 306 -7.68 -4.91 -6.33
C ALA A 306 -8.89 -5.80 -6.64
N GLU A 307 -9.32 -5.89 -7.90
CA GLU A 307 -10.41 -6.80 -8.30
C GLU A 307 -10.12 -8.25 -7.96
N GLU A 308 -8.91 -8.74 -8.23
CA GLU A 308 -8.52 -10.11 -7.93
C GLU A 308 -8.52 -10.38 -6.42
N ALA A 309 -8.03 -9.42 -5.62
CA ALA A 309 -8.07 -9.53 -4.16
C ALA A 309 -9.51 -9.64 -3.63
N LEU A 310 -10.42 -8.81 -4.14
CA LEU A 310 -11.82 -8.83 -3.74
C LEU A 310 -12.53 -10.14 -4.11
N LYS A 311 -12.18 -10.76 -5.24
CA LYS A 311 -12.77 -12.04 -5.67
C LYS A 311 -12.44 -13.20 -4.75
N ILE A 312 -11.21 -13.24 -4.24
CA ILE A 312 -10.69 -14.39 -3.47
C ILE A 312 -10.66 -14.13 -1.96
N PHE A 313 -11.00 -12.92 -1.51
CA PHE A 313 -10.86 -12.48 -0.12
C PHE A 313 -11.51 -13.43 0.89
N ASP A 314 -12.79 -13.74 0.72
CA ASP A 314 -13.52 -14.54 1.70
C ASP A 314 -12.98 -15.98 1.77
N GLU A 315 -12.58 -16.55 0.63
CA GLU A 315 -11.95 -17.87 0.58
C GLU A 315 -10.61 -17.88 1.34
N ARG A 316 -9.73 -16.91 1.05
CA ARG A 316 -8.43 -16.83 1.70
C ARG A 316 -8.55 -16.49 3.18
N LYS A 317 -9.51 -15.66 3.57
CA LYS A 317 -9.81 -15.34 4.97
C LYS A 317 -10.29 -16.58 5.73
N ALA A 318 -11.20 -17.36 5.16
CA ALA A 318 -11.66 -18.62 5.77
C ALA A 318 -10.51 -19.62 5.95
N GLN A 319 -9.60 -19.73 4.96
CA GLN A 319 -8.41 -20.58 5.05
C GLN A 319 -7.34 -20.08 6.03
N ASN A 320 -7.42 -18.81 6.45
CA ASN A 320 -6.46 -18.18 7.35
C ASN A 320 -6.96 -18.05 8.79
N ALA A 321 -8.21 -18.44 9.07
CA ALA A 321 -8.74 -18.54 10.41
C ALA A 321 -8.04 -19.71 11.14
N TYR A 322 -7.42 -19.41 12.28
CA TYR A 322 -6.86 -20.41 13.19
C TYR A 322 -7.95 -21.04 14.05
#